data_AF-A0A420M4E6-F1
#
_entry.id   AF-A0A420M4E6-F1
#
_cell.length_a   1.000
_cell.length_b   1.000
_cell.length_c   1.000
_cell.angle_alpha   90.00
_cell.angle_beta   90.00
_cell.angle_gamma   90.00
#
_symmetry.space_group_name_H-M   'P 1'
#
loop_
_entity.id
_entity.type
_entity.pdbx_description
1 polymer ?
#
loop_
_entity_poly.entity_id
_entity_poly.type
_entity_poly.pdbx_seq_one_letter_code
_entity_poly.pdbx_strand_id
1 'polypeptide(L)'
;MAPPTNQELNEKREKNCVTVTVERKYYKVGNTWIKRSLRPSEWQKQNGFMHVPLFNTERILNEGECLEFLAKHTDIPLPRLIACFEDDSAAYLITEYVDGVGMNELDADGQAAVAAELQRHMQTLKGLTSDTWGGPSGVVKTKAFQKY
;
A
#
# COMPACT_ATOMS: atom_id res chain seq x y z
N MET A 1 -22.63 -11.54 -15.86
CA MET A 1 -23.05 -10.14 -15.62
C MET A 1 -22.03 -9.23 -16.26
N ALA A 2 -22.42 -8.04 -16.73
CA ALA A 2 -21.45 -7.06 -17.23
C ALA A 2 -20.55 -6.59 -16.07
N PRO A 3 -19.24 -6.34 -16.30
CA PRO A 3 -18.36 -5.81 -15.26
C PRO A 3 -18.88 -4.44 -14.80
N PRO A 4 -18.89 -4.17 -13.48
CA PRO A 4 -19.36 -2.89 -12.96
C PRO A 4 -18.41 -1.75 -13.33
N THR A 5 -18.91 -0.53 -13.30
CA THR A 5 -18.10 0.69 -13.39
C THR A 5 -17.55 1.09 -12.02
N ASN A 6 -16.52 1.93 -12.01
CA ASN A 6 -15.99 2.48 -10.75
C ASN A 6 -17.05 3.25 -9.96
N GLN A 7 -17.92 3.99 -10.66
CA GLN A 7 -19.01 4.75 -10.05
C GLN A 7 -20.01 3.82 -9.37
N GLU A 8 -20.49 2.78 -10.06
CA GLU A 8 -21.47 1.83 -9.49
C GLU A 8 -20.94 1.12 -8.24
N LEU A 9 -19.65 0.75 -8.22
CA LEU A 9 -19.03 0.15 -7.03
C LEU A 9 -18.90 1.16 -5.88
N ASN A 10 -18.61 2.43 -6.19
CA ASN A 10 -18.53 3.47 -5.18
C ASN A 10 -19.89 3.86 -4.60
N GLU A 11 -20.97 3.80 -5.39
CA GLU A 11 -22.34 4.02 -4.93
C GLU A 11 -22.83 2.87 -4.02
N LYS A 12 -22.34 1.65 -4.24
CA LYS A 12 -22.70 0.44 -3.49
C LYS A 12 -21.64 0.00 -2.48
N ARG A 13 -20.85 0.95 -1.96
CA ARG A 13 -19.79 0.65 -0.99
C ARG A 13 -20.34 -0.08 0.23
N GLU A 14 -19.61 -1.11 0.68
CA GLU A 14 -19.94 -1.78 1.93
C GLU A 14 -19.71 -0.83 3.12
N LYS A 15 -20.27 -1.20 4.28
CA LYS A 15 -20.02 -0.47 5.53
C LYS A 15 -18.51 -0.33 5.76
N ASN A 16 -18.09 0.86 6.19
CA ASN A 16 -16.69 1.23 6.45
C ASN A 16 -15.78 1.28 5.22
N CYS A 17 -16.28 0.99 4.00
CA CYS A 17 -15.52 1.20 2.78
C CYS A 17 -15.45 2.70 2.47
N VAL A 18 -14.23 3.23 2.48
CA VAL A 18 -13.96 4.65 2.25
C VAL A 18 -14.02 4.96 0.75
N THR A 19 -13.37 4.13 -0.06
CA THR A 19 -13.33 4.31 -1.52
C THR A 19 -12.97 3.03 -2.24
N VAL A 20 -13.42 2.93 -3.49
CA VAL A 20 -13.08 1.86 -4.43
C VAL A 20 -12.36 2.47 -5.63
N THR A 21 -11.12 2.05 -5.89
CA THR A 21 -10.39 2.39 -7.11
C THR A 21 -10.48 1.24 -8.10
N VAL A 22 -9.88 1.40 -9.27
CA VAL A 22 -9.86 0.39 -10.33
C VAL A 22 -9.03 -0.86 -9.99
N GLU A 23 -8.26 -0.82 -8.89
CA GLU A 23 -7.44 -1.94 -8.42
C GLU A 23 -7.67 -2.31 -6.96
N ARG A 24 -8.23 -1.42 -6.13
CA ARG A 24 -8.26 -1.59 -4.67
C ARG A 24 -9.58 -1.15 -4.05
N LYS A 25 -9.94 -1.76 -2.92
CA LYS A 25 -10.88 -1.19 -1.95
C LYS A 25 -10.13 -0.76 -0.70
N TYR A 26 -10.59 0.33 -0.09
CA TYR A 26 -10.04 0.87 1.14
C TYR A 26 -11.11 0.91 2.21
N TYR A 27 -10.78 0.48 3.42
CA TYR A 27 -11.67 0.52 4.57
C TYR A 27 -10.98 1.18 5.76
N LYS A 28 -11.77 1.84 6.60
CA LYS A 28 -11.34 2.34 7.92
C LYS A 28 -12.25 1.76 8.99
N VAL A 29 -11.70 0.94 9.88
CA VAL A 29 -12.46 0.27 10.95
C VAL A 29 -11.80 0.57 12.29
N GLY A 30 -12.43 1.41 13.10
CA GLY A 30 -11.81 1.92 14.33
C GLY A 30 -10.46 2.58 14.01
N ASN A 31 -9.39 2.11 14.66
CA ASN A 31 -8.02 2.58 14.43
C ASN A 31 -7.22 1.72 13.42
N THR A 32 -7.90 1.07 12.49
CA THR A 32 -7.25 0.25 11.45
C THR A 32 -7.55 0.77 10.07
N TRP A 33 -6.53 0.71 9.21
CA TRP A 33 -6.64 0.97 7.78
C TRP A 33 -6.47 -0.33 7.02
N ILE A 34 -7.41 -0.61 6.12
CA ILE A 34 -7.43 -1.87 5.36
C ILE A 34 -7.37 -1.51 3.89
N LYS A 35 -6.30 -1.95 3.22
CA LYS A 35 -6.18 -1.97 1.78
C LYS A 35 -6.45 -3.39 1.30
N ARG A 36 -7.38 -3.54 0.35
CA ARG A 36 -7.76 -4.84 -0.20
C ARG A 36 -7.66 -4.81 -1.72
N SER A 37 -7.14 -5.88 -2.32
CA SER A 37 -7.20 -6.06 -3.77
C SER A 37 -8.64 -6.35 -4.25
N LEU A 38 -8.99 -5.95 -5.47
CA LEU A 38 -10.30 -6.31 -6.04
C LEU A 38 -10.36 -7.79 -6.37
N ARG A 39 -11.47 -8.42 -6.05
CA ARG A 39 -11.79 -9.78 -6.49
C ARG A 39 -12.09 -9.80 -7.99
N PRO A 40 -11.97 -10.95 -8.67
CA PRO A 40 -12.36 -11.08 -10.07
C PRO A 40 -13.79 -10.60 -10.36
N SER A 41 -14.73 -10.83 -9.44
CA SER A 41 -16.12 -10.36 -9.55
C SER A 41 -16.30 -8.84 -9.41
N GLU A 42 -15.28 -8.14 -8.91
CA GLU A 42 -15.26 -6.70 -8.66
C GLU A 42 -14.42 -5.94 -9.69
N TRP A 43 -13.82 -6.63 -10.66
CA TRP A 43 -13.03 -6.00 -11.71
C TRP A 43 -13.90 -5.09 -12.57
N GLN A 44 -13.37 -3.91 -12.87
CA GLN A 44 -14.16 -2.81 -13.41
C GLN A 44 -14.05 -2.70 -14.92
N LYS A 45 -15.11 -2.18 -15.54
CA LYS A 45 -15.07 -1.78 -16.94
C LYS A 45 -14.35 -0.44 -17.11
N GLN A 46 -13.36 -0.40 -17.99
CA GLN A 46 -12.70 0.82 -18.47
C GLN A 46 -12.69 0.84 -20.00
N ASN A 47 -13.13 1.95 -20.60
CA ASN A 47 -13.12 2.16 -22.05
C ASN A 47 -13.76 1.02 -22.87
N GLY A 48 -14.80 0.37 -22.34
CA GLY A 48 -15.46 -0.75 -23.02
C GLY A 48 -14.97 -2.14 -22.61
N PHE A 49 -13.79 -2.25 -21.99
CA PHE A 49 -13.13 -3.52 -21.65
C PHE A 49 -13.06 -3.76 -20.15
N MET A 50 -12.95 -5.02 -19.73
CA MET A 50 -12.69 -5.36 -18.33
C MET A 50 -11.22 -5.11 -18.00
N HIS A 51 -10.97 -4.27 -17.01
CA HIS A 51 -9.63 -4.03 -16.50
C HIS A 51 -9.26 -5.11 -15.49
N VAL A 52 -8.27 -5.94 -15.84
CA VAL A 52 -7.70 -6.97 -14.96
C VAL A 52 -6.45 -6.39 -14.30
N PRO A 53 -6.44 -6.16 -12.97
CA PRO A 53 -5.28 -5.58 -12.29
C PRO A 53 -4.05 -6.50 -12.37
N LEU A 54 -2.91 -5.95 -12.79
CA LEU A 54 -1.66 -6.70 -12.88
C LEU A 54 -1.03 -6.87 -11.48
N PHE A 55 -0.56 -8.08 -11.19
CA PHE A 55 0.07 -8.44 -9.92
C PHE A 55 -0.79 -8.03 -8.71
N ASN A 56 -2.09 -8.28 -8.82
CA ASN A 56 -3.11 -7.72 -7.92
C ASN A 56 -2.85 -8.10 -6.45
N THR A 57 -2.54 -9.37 -6.25
CA THR A 57 -2.24 -9.98 -4.94
C THR A 57 -0.81 -9.67 -4.52
N GLU A 58 0.15 -9.92 -5.41
CA GLU A 58 1.58 -9.81 -5.14
C GLU A 58 1.95 -8.40 -4.72
N ARG A 59 1.36 -7.36 -5.33
CA ARG A 59 1.62 -5.96 -4.93
C ARG A 59 1.14 -5.65 -3.50
N ILE A 60 0.10 -6.31 -3.00
CA ILE A 60 -0.37 -6.15 -1.62
C ILE A 60 0.54 -6.88 -0.64
N LEU A 61 0.87 -8.14 -0.94
CA LEU A 61 1.76 -8.94 -0.10
C LEU A 61 3.17 -8.32 -0.03
N ASN A 62 3.68 -7.84 -1.16
CA ASN A 62 4.96 -7.12 -1.23
C ASN A 62 4.93 -5.85 -0.37
N GLU A 63 3.82 -5.12 -0.33
CA GLU A 63 3.70 -3.94 0.52
C GLU A 63 3.75 -4.30 2.01
N GLY A 64 3.06 -5.37 2.42
CA GLY A 64 3.11 -5.87 3.80
C GLY A 64 4.53 -6.27 4.22
N GLU A 65 5.22 -7.02 3.38
CA GLU A 65 6.59 -7.48 3.64
C GLU A 65 7.60 -6.33 3.63
N CYS A 66 7.42 -5.34 2.75
CA CYS A 66 8.20 -4.10 2.78
C CYS A 66 8.02 -3.34 4.10
N LEU A 67 6.78 -3.20 4.59
CA LEU A 67 6.50 -2.55 5.86
C LEU A 67 7.16 -3.30 7.02
N GLU A 68 7.03 -4.63 7.06
CA GLU A 68 7.65 -5.44 8.09
C GLU A 68 9.19 -5.35 8.06
N PHE A 69 9.78 -5.40 6.86
CA PHE A 69 11.22 -5.27 6.68
C PHE A 69 11.72 -3.91 7.17
N LEU A 70 11.11 -2.81 6.71
CA LEU A 70 11.53 -1.47 7.11
C LEU A 70 11.36 -1.24 8.62
N ALA A 71 10.27 -1.75 9.22
CA ALA A 71 10.04 -1.65 10.67
C ALA A 71 11.10 -2.39 11.50
N LYS A 72 11.68 -3.49 10.97
CA LYS A 72 12.74 -4.25 11.63
C LYS A 72 14.13 -3.64 11.48
N HIS A 73 14.36 -2.90 10.40
CA HIS A 73 15.71 -2.47 9.99
C HIS A 73 15.92 -0.96 10.03
N THR A 74 14.90 -0.17 10.33
CA THR A 74 14.99 1.30 10.35
C THR A 74 14.21 1.88 11.53
N ASP A 75 14.50 3.13 11.86
CA ASP A 75 13.76 3.96 12.83
C ASP A 75 12.70 4.85 12.15
N ILE A 76 12.36 4.58 10.88
CA ILE A 76 11.36 5.34 10.14
C ILE A 76 10.00 5.14 10.81
N PRO A 77 9.23 6.21 11.11
CA PRO A 77 7.91 6.09 11.68
C PRO A 77 6.95 5.54 10.62
N LEU A 78 6.68 4.24 10.69
CA LEU A 78 5.79 3.51 9.79
C LEU A 78 4.51 3.10 10.52
N PRO A 79 3.36 3.05 9.83
CA PRO A 79 2.17 2.42 10.38
C PRO A 79 2.47 0.97 10.75
N ARG A 80 2.16 0.59 11.99
CA ARG A 80 2.31 -0.79 12.45
C ARG A 80 1.49 -1.73 11.59
N LEU A 81 2.17 -2.71 11.00
CA LEU A 81 1.52 -3.82 10.31
C LEU A 81 0.77 -4.71 11.31
N ILE A 82 -0.52 -4.91 11.09
CA ILE A 82 -1.37 -5.78 11.91
C ILE A 82 -1.49 -7.16 11.27
N ALA A 83 -1.77 -7.21 9.97
CA ALA A 83 -1.87 -8.46 9.22
C ALA A 83 -1.70 -8.21 7.71
N CYS A 84 -1.15 -9.20 7.01
CA CYS A 84 -1.15 -9.26 5.55
C CYS A 84 -1.38 -10.70 5.10
N PHE A 85 -2.45 -10.95 4.34
CA PHE A 85 -2.87 -12.31 3.98
C PHE A 85 -3.77 -12.31 2.75
N GLU A 86 -4.02 -13.49 2.21
CA GLU A 86 -5.01 -13.74 1.17
C GLU A 86 -6.25 -14.41 1.76
N ASP A 87 -7.42 -13.95 1.33
CA ASP A 87 -8.70 -14.57 1.66
C ASP A 87 -9.70 -14.30 0.53
N ASP A 88 -10.49 -15.32 0.18
CA ASP A 88 -11.60 -15.21 -0.78
C ASP A 88 -11.21 -14.49 -2.10
N SER A 89 -10.10 -14.94 -2.69
CA SER A 89 -9.51 -14.40 -3.93
C SER A 89 -9.16 -12.91 -3.89
N ALA A 90 -8.89 -12.37 -2.70
CA ALA A 90 -8.38 -11.03 -2.48
C ALA A 90 -7.20 -11.06 -1.50
N ALA A 91 -6.27 -10.12 -1.67
CA ALA A 91 -5.19 -9.87 -0.74
C ALA A 91 -5.56 -8.69 0.15
N TYR A 92 -5.21 -8.80 1.43
CA TYR A 92 -5.48 -7.80 2.47
C TYR A 92 -4.17 -7.32 3.05
N LEU A 93 -4.07 -6.01 3.22
CA LEU A 93 -3.05 -5.34 4.02
C LEU A 93 -3.77 -4.53 5.08
N ILE A 94 -3.54 -4.89 6.34
CA ILE A 94 -4.15 -4.26 7.51
C ILE A 94 -3.04 -3.58 8.31
N THR A 95 -3.13 -2.27 8.45
CA THR A 95 -2.22 -1.47 9.28
C THR A 95 -3.02 -0.75 10.36
N GLU A 96 -2.32 -0.24 11.36
CA GLU A 96 -2.92 0.83 12.17
C GLU A 96 -3.21 2.05 11.29
N TYR A 97 -4.24 2.79 11.67
CA TYR A 97 -4.51 4.11 11.10
C TYR A 97 -3.64 5.12 11.83
N VAL A 98 -2.91 5.94 11.08
CA VAL A 98 -2.06 7.00 11.61
C VAL A 98 -2.80 8.32 11.38
N ASP A 99 -3.15 9.00 12.47
CA ASP A 99 -3.68 10.36 12.42
C ASP A 99 -2.57 11.34 12.05
N GLY A 100 -2.87 12.26 11.15
CA GLY A 100 -1.93 13.26 10.67
C GLY A 100 -2.56 14.21 9.68
N VAL A 101 -1.79 15.23 9.31
CA VAL A 101 -2.14 16.20 8.27
C VAL A 101 -1.13 16.11 7.13
N GLY A 102 -1.52 16.57 5.95
CA GLY A 102 -0.58 16.68 4.84
C GLY A 102 0.53 17.68 5.16
N MET A 103 1.74 17.45 4.66
CA MET A 103 2.84 18.42 4.80
C MET A 103 2.50 19.79 4.20
N ASN A 104 1.61 19.82 3.20
CA ASN A 104 1.07 21.04 2.58
C ASN A 104 0.14 21.85 3.50
N GLU A 105 -0.27 21.30 4.63
CA GLU A 105 -1.11 21.98 5.64
C GLU A 105 -0.26 22.57 6.79
N LEU A 106 1.04 22.27 6.82
CA LEU A 106 1.98 22.83 7.81
C LEU A 106 2.44 24.24 7.39
N ASP A 107 2.81 25.04 8.37
CA ASP A 107 3.49 26.31 8.15
C ASP A 107 4.95 26.11 7.70
N ALA A 108 5.63 27.21 7.35
CA ALA A 108 6.98 27.13 6.78
C ALA A 108 7.99 26.47 7.74
N ASP A 109 7.88 26.75 9.05
CA ASP A 109 8.76 26.18 10.07
C ASP A 109 8.49 24.68 10.26
N GLY A 110 7.22 24.26 10.30
CA GLY A 110 6.84 22.85 10.35
C GLY A 110 7.27 22.08 9.11
N GLN A 111 7.11 22.67 7.91
CA GLN A 111 7.60 22.08 6.66
C GLN A 111 9.12 21.91 6.67
N ALA A 112 9.87 22.91 7.16
CA ALA A 112 11.32 22.83 7.24
C ALA A 112 11.79 21.71 8.20
N ALA A 113 11.13 21.57 9.35
CA ALA A 113 11.43 20.51 10.31
C ALA A 113 11.17 19.11 9.71
N VAL A 114 10.01 18.90 9.08
CA VAL A 114 9.66 17.63 8.43
C VAL A 114 10.59 17.34 7.24
N ALA A 115 10.98 18.34 6.46
CA ALA A 115 11.90 18.16 5.34
C ALA A 115 13.27 17.64 5.79
N ALA A 116 13.80 18.18 6.90
CA ALA A 116 15.06 17.71 7.48
C ALA A 116 14.96 16.25 7.97
N GLU A 117 13.83 15.88 8.59
CA GLU A 117 13.56 14.50 8.99
C GLU A 117 13.47 13.56 7.77
N LEU A 118 12.71 13.93 6.74
CA LEU A 118 12.57 13.15 5.52
C LEU A 118 13.93 12.92 4.84
N GLN A 119 14.79 13.94 4.81
CA GLN A 119 16.12 13.81 4.21
C GLN A 119 16.98 12.77 4.95
N ARG A 120 16.90 12.70 6.28
CA ARG A 120 17.55 11.66 7.09
C ARG A 120 17.02 10.27 6.73
N HIS A 121 15.69 10.09 6.72
CA HIS A 121 15.06 8.81 6.36
C HIS A 121 15.42 8.36 4.94
N MET A 122 15.52 9.29 3.99
CA MET A 122 15.97 8.99 2.63
C MET A 122 17.42 8.49 2.59
N GLN A 123 18.31 9.02 3.43
CA GLN A 123 19.69 8.50 3.51
C GLN A 123 19.71 7.10 4.12
N THR A 124 18.90 6.84 5.16
CA THR A 124 18.73 5.49 5.72
C THR A 124 18.29 4.50 4.64
N LEU A 125 17.27 4.84 3.85
CA LEU A 125 16.77 3.99 2.76
C LEU A 125 17.82 3.74 1.67
N LYS A 126 18.66 4.74 1.34
CA LYS A 126 19.75 4.58 0.35
C LYS A 126 20.85 3.63 0.81
N GLY A 127 21.09 3.57 2.12
CA GLY A 127 22.07 2.65 2.72
C GLY A 127 21.52 1.24 2.95
N LEU A 128 20.22 1.04 2.82
CA LEU A 128 19.57 -0.22 3.16
C LEU A 128 19.83 -1.29 2.09
N THR A 129 20.30 -2.45 2.55
CA THR A 129 20.54 -3.62 1.71
C THR A 129 19.82 -4.83 2.30
N SER A 130 19.57 -5.81 1.45
CA SER A 130 19.03 -7.11 1.82
C SER A 130 19.81 -8.21 1.11
N ASP A 131 20.03 -9.30 1.83
CA ASP A 131 20.71 -10.48 1.32
C ASP A 131 19.79 -11.37 0.47
N THR A 132 18.48 -11.09 0.50
CA THR A 132 17.48 -11.78 -0.31
C THR A 132 17.20 -10.97 -1.57
N TRP A 133 17.02 -11.65 -2.70
CA TRP A 133 16.66 -11.01 -3.98
C TRP A 133 15.17 -10.71 -4.05
N GLY A 134 14.82 -9.54 -4.59
CA GLY A 134 13.44 -9.12 -4.80
C GLY A 134 13.06 -9.28 -6.27
N GLY A 135 11.84 -9.75 -6.54
CA GLY A 135 11.37 -9.97 -7.90
C GLY A 135 9.91 -9.61 -8.12
N PRO A 136 9.47 -9.44 -9.38
CA PRO A 136 8.09 -9.08 -9.73
C PRO A 136 7.07 -10.17 -9.34
N SER A 137 7.51 -11.41 -9.15
CA SER A 137 6.70 -12.55 -8.70
C SER A 137 7.07 -13.07 -7.31
N GLY A 138 7.87 -12.30 -6.54
CA GLY A 138 8.38 -12.73 -5.25
C GLY A 138 8.82 -11.54 -4.42
N VAL A 139 7.94 -11.17 -3.49
CA VAL A 139 8.17 -10.43 -2.23
C VAL A 139 9.53 -9.74 -2.15
N VAL A 140 9.55 -8.45 -2.48
CA VAL A 140 10.79 -7.70 -2.67
C VAL A 140 11.59 -7.60 -1.38
N LYS A 141 12.85 -8.05 -1.46
CA LYS A 141 13.96 -7.73 -0.56
C LYS A 141 15.12 -7.26 -1.45
N THR A 142 15.71 -6.09 -1.19
CA THR A 142 16.58 -5.40 -2.14
C THR A 142 18.05 -5.81 -2.03
N LYS A 143 18.63 -6.51 -3.02
CA LYS A 143 20.09 -6.58 -3.17
C LYS A 143 20.58 -5.38 -3.96
N ALA A 144 21.41 -4.52 -3.35
CA ALA A 144 22.14 -3.50 -4.09
C ALA A 144 23.17 -4.18 -5.02
N PHE A 145 23.22 -3.74 -6.28
CA PHE A 145 24.21 -4.19 -7.26
C PHE A 145 25.62 -4.09 -6.70
N GLN A 146 26.30 -5.23 -6.53
CA GLN A 146 27.74 -5.27 -6.36
C GLN A 146 28.33 -5.06 -7.76
N LYS A 147 28.86 -3.86 -8.01
CA LYS A 147 29.64 -3.58 -9.22
C LYS A 147 30.82 -4.57 -9.27
N TYR A 148 30.91 -5.33 -10.35
CA TYR A 148 32.15 -5.96 -10.80
C TYR A 148 33.07 -4.90 -11.43
#